data_AF-A0A3D1F774-F1
#
_entry.id   AF-A0A3D1F774-F1
#
_cell.length_a   1.000
_cell.length_b   1.000
_cell.length_c   1.000
_cell.angle_alpha   90.00
_cell.angle_beta   90.00
_cell.angle_gamma   90.00
#
_symmetry.space_group_name_H-M   'P 1'
#
loop_
_entity.id
_entity.type
_entity.pdbx_description
1 polymer ?
#
loop_
_entity_poly.entity_id
_entity_poly.type
_entity_poly.pdbx_seq_one_letter_code
_entity_poly.pdbx_strand_id
1 'polypeptide(L)'
;MSSIPYSSYSRTTSMLSSNQLMYQLRKIQSEMSDAQNAITTGQAINKPSDAPTLTSAILLVVEQMEAREQHENNLDYISTMLNNVDQAMADVATVSIEAHSLALSQIGITSDEGTRQAEASVVDAQMSALLDIVNRKVLDIGLFNGNSNSGNEAFVEFMGGVRYVGAETNLIAETGLSNEVAYNSNGAEAFGALGYVFGDVDLNPTATNSTRLKDVDGATDNGVRLGSLQLDGDGNTVTVDLTTARTFNDVVTRL
;
A
#
# COMPACT_ATOMS: atom_id res chain seq x y z
N MET A 1 48.30 -32.59 -89.93
CA MET A 1 48.80 -33.52 -88.88
C MET A 1 48.16 -33.12 -87.57
N SER A 2 47.44 -34.06 -86.97
CA SER A 2 46.59 -33.91 -85.78
C SER A 2 47.44 -33.90 -84.50
N SER A 3 47.12 -33.03 -83.54
CA SER A 3 47.52 -33.22 -82.14
C SER A 3 46.31 -33.00 -81.25
N ILE A 4 45.67 -34.10 -80.88
CA ILE A 4 44.66 -34.14 -79.82
C ILE A 4 45.40 -33.97 -78.49
N PRO A 5 45.06 -32.99 -77.63
CA PRO A 5 45.65 -32.92 -76.30
C PRO A 5 45.14 -34.11 -75.49
N TYR A 6 46.07 -34.95 -75.06
CA TYR A 6 45.78 -36.10 -74.21
C TYR A 6 45.26 -35.60 -72.86
N SER A 7 43.98 -35.82 -72.58
CA SER A 7 43.45 -35.73 -71.23
C SER A 7 44.09 -36.83 -70.40
N SER A 8 44.99 -36.45 -69.49
CA SER A 8 45.60 -37.35 -68.53
C SER A 8 44.56 -37.75 -67.47
N TYR A 9 43.75 -38.77 -67.77
CA TYR A 9 42.98 -39.47 -66.74
C TYR A 9 43.96 -40.29 -65.90
N SER A 10 44.43 -39.70 -64.79
CA SER A 10 45.12 -40.45 -63.76
C SER A 10 44.17 -41.53 -63.23
N ARG A 11 44.56 -42.81 -63.31
CA ARG A 11 43.82 -43.92 -62.72
C ARG A 11 43.86 -43.77 -61.20
N THR A 12 42.88 -43.08 -60.65
CA THR A 12 42.63 -43.14 -59.20
C THR A 12 42.29 -44.57 -58.84
N THR A 13 43.02 -45.18 -57.91
CA THR A 13 42.74 -46.52 -57.38
C THR A 13 41.27 -46.60 -56.99
N SER A 14 40.52 -47.62 -57.43
CA SER A 14 39.08 -47.81 -57.10
C SER A 14 38.78 -47.73 -55.60
N MET A 15 39.77 -48.07 -54.78
CA MET A 15 39.78 -47.93 -53.32
C MET A 15 39.67 -46.47 -52.85
N LEU A 16 40.38 -45.55 -53.51
CA LEU A 16 40.42 -44.12 -53.15
C LEU A 16 39.09 -43.44 -53.48
N SER A 17 38.52 -43.75 -54.65
CA SER A 17 37.20 -43.25 -55.06
C SER A 17 36.06 -43.81 -54.21
N SER A 18 36.14 -45.09 -53.81
CA SER A 18 35.17 -45.68 -52.86
C SER A 18 35.24 -45.03 -51.46
N ASN A 19 36.46 -44.76 -50.95
CA ASN A 19 36.65 -44.07 -49.67
C ASN A 19 36.15 -42.62 -49.71
N GLN A 20 36.36 -41.88 -50.81
CA GLN A 20 35.83 -40.53 -50.99
C GLN A 20 34.29 -40.52 -51.06
N LEU A 21 33.68 -41.49 -51.75
CA LEU A 21 32.22 -41.63 -51.78
C LEU A 21 31.65 -41.91 -50.38
N MET A 22 32.28 -42.82 -49.62
CA MET A 22 31.86 -43.13 -48.25
C MET A 22 32.01 -41.95 -47.30
N TYR A 23 33.09 -41.16 -47.44
CA TYR A 23 33.26 -39.92 -46.70
C TYR A 23 32.16 -38.89 -47.05
N GLN A 24 31.84 -38.73 -48.34
CA GLN A 24 30.75 -37.85 -48.79
C GLN A 24 29.38 -38.31 -48.28
N LEU A 25 29.08 -39.62 -48.32
CA LEU A 25 27.83 -40.16 -47.79
C LEU A 25 27.68 -39.92 -46.29
N ARG A 26 28.74 -40.13 -45.50
CA ARG A 26 28.73 -39.83 -44.06
C ARG A 26 28.54 -38.35 -43.79
N LYS A 27 29.16 -37.48 -44.58
CA LYS A 27 28.98 -36.03 -44.50
C LYS A 27 27.52 -35.63 -44.78
N ILE A 28 26.91 -36.15 -45.84
CA ILE A 28 25.51 -35.88 -46.20
C ILE A 28 24.55 -36.40 -45.11
N GLN A 29 24.81 -37.58 -44.56
CA GLN A 29 23.99 -38.12 -43.46
C GLN A 29 24.05 -37.23 -42.21
N SER A 30 25.23 -36.66 -41.89
CA SER A 30 25.37 -35.69 -40.80
C SER A 30 24.59 -34.41 -41.08
N GLU A 31 24.79 -33.80 -42.25
CA GLU A 31 24.11 -32.56 -42.65
C GLU A 31 22.58 -32.75 -42.68
N MET A 32 22.09 -33.90 -43.14
CA MET A 32 20.67 -34.24 -43.14
C MET A 32 20.13 -34.42 -41.71
N SER A 33 20.90 -35.04 -40.80
CA SER A 33 20.53 -35.15 -39.39
C SER A 33 20.46 -33.78 -38.72
N ASP A 34 21.39 -32.88 -39.02
CA ASP A 34 21.41 -31.53 -38.47
C ASP A 34 20.24 -30.69 -39.00
N ALA A 35 19.93 -30.80 -40.30
CA ALA A 35 18.76 -30.16 -40.90
C ALA A 35 17.44 -30.71 -40.33
N GLN A 36 17.34 -32.03 -40.11
CA GLN A 36 16.18 -32.63 -39.45
C GLN A 36 16.02 -32.11 -38.02
N ASN A 37 17.11 -32.01 -37.24
CA ASN A 37 17.08 -31.43 -35.90
C ASN A 37 16.64 -29.96 -35.92
N ALA A 38 17.15 -29.15 -36.84
CA ALA A 38 16.74 -27.75 -36.99
C ALA A 38 15.26 -27.61 -37.37
N ILE A 39 14.73 -28.50 -38.22
CA ILE A 39 13.30 -28.52 -38.58
C ILE A 39 12.45 -28.96 -37.37
N THR A 40 12.87 -29.96 -36.62
CA THR A 40 12.13 -30.46 -35.45
C THR A 40 12.10 -29.47 -34.30
N THR A 41 13.22 -28.79 -34.04
CA THR A 41 13.35 -27.82 -32.94
C THR A 41 12.89 -26.42 -33.33
N GLY A 42 12.84 -26.10 -34.64
CA GLY A 42 12.63 -24.75 -35.15
C GLY A 42 13.80 -23.81 -34.88
N GLN A 43 14.93 -24.31 -34.37
CA GLN A 43 16.09 -23.52 -33.98
C GLN A 43 17.24 -23.72 -34.97
N ALA A 44 17.86 -22.61 -35.39
CA ALA A 44 19.03 -22.64 -36.26
C ALA A 44 20.31 -23.12 -35.54
N ILE A 45 20.38 -22.96 -34.22
CA ILE A 45 21.51 -23.36 -33.38
C ILE A 45 20.96 -24.19 -32.22
N ASN A 46 21.36 -25.46 -32.14
CA ASN A 46 20.89 -26.39 -31.12
C ASN A 46 21.95 -26.69 -30.05
N LYS A 47 23.24 -26.59 -30.40
CA LYS A 47 24.35 -26.83 -29.48
C LYS A 47 25.29 -25.63 -29.46
N PRO A 48 25.81 -25.24 -28.29
CA PRO A 48 26.84 -24.20 -28.20
C PRO A 48 28.10 -24.47 -29.02
N SER A 49 28.40 -25.76 -29.25
CA SER A 49 29.54 -26.18 -30.09
C SER A 49 29.39 -25.80 -31.56
N ASP A 50 28.16 -25.63 -32.06
CA ASP A 50 27.89 -25.45 -33.48
C ASP A 50 28.18 -24.00 -33.91
N ALA A 51 27.99 -23.03 -33.00
CA ALA A 51 28.27 -21.62 -33.24
C ALA A 51 28.54 -20.84 -31.93
N PRO A 52 29.69 -21.01 -31.27
CA PRO A 52 29.95 -20.49 -29.92
C PRO A 52 29.78 -18.97 -29.80
N THR A 53 30.18 -18.20 -30.82
CA THR A 53 30.00 -16.74 -30.85
C THR A 53 28.52 -16.34 -30.92
N LEU A 54 27.74 -17.01 -31.77
CA LEU A 54 26.31 -16.73 -31.92
C LEU A 54 25.55 -17.19 -30.68
N THR A 55 25.91 -18.34 -30.09
CA THR A 55 25.32 -18.81 -28.83
C THR A 55 25.55 -17.81 -27.70
N SER A 56 26.73 -17.18 -27.61
CA SER A 56 26.99 -16.15 -26.59
C SER A 56 26.07 -14.93 -26.75
N ALA A 57 25.85 -14.49 -27.99
CA ALA A 57 24.91 -13.39 -28.27
C ALA A 57 23.45 -13.78 -27.97
N ILE A 58 23.06 -15.02 -28.28
CA ILE A 58 21.72 -15.55 -27.95
C ILE A 58 21.51 -15.58 -26.44
N LEU A 59 22.47 -16.10 -25.68
CA LEU A 59 22.37 -16.18 -24.22
C LEU A 59 22.21 -14.81 -23.57
N LEU A 60 22.95 -13.81 -24.05
CA LEU A 60 22.80 -12.42 -23.58
C LEU A 60 21.39 -11.88 -23.84
N VAL A 61 20.79 -12.18 -25.01
CA VAL A 61 19.43 -11.76 -25.33
C VAL A 61 18.41 -12.52 -24.47
N VAL A 62 18.61 -13.82 -24.24
CA VAL A 62 17.74 -14.62 -23.36
C VAL A 62 17.78 -14.09 -21.93
N GLU A 63 18.96 -13.80 -21.39
CA GLU A 63 19.11 -13.18 -20.06
C GLU A 63 18.37 -11.84 -19.98
N GLN A 64 18.48 -10.99 -21.01
CA GLN A 64 17.73 -9.73 -21.09
C GLN A 64 16.22 -9.95 -21.17
N MET A 65 15.75 -11.01 -21.83
CA MET A 65 14.34 -11.35 -21.91
C MET A 65 13.80 -11.83 -20.55
N GLU A 66 14.53 -12.71 -19.87
CA GLU A 66 14.17 -13.21 -18.52
C GLU A 66 14.14 -12.07 -17.51
N ALA A 67 15.13 -11.17 -17.54
CA ALA A 67 15.15 -9.97 -16.69
C ALA A 67 13.93 -9.08 -16.96
N ARG A 68 13.57 -8.86 -18.23
CA ARG A 68 12.36 -8.09 -18.60
C ARG A 68 11.08 -8.76 -18.12
N GLU A 69 10.95 -10.07 -18.26
CA GLU A 69 9.79 -10.81 -17.76
C GLU A 69 9.65 -10.66 -16.24
N GLN A 70 10.75 -10.75 -15.49
CA GLN A 70 10.73 -10.49 -14.06
C GLN A 70 10.32 -9.05 -13.72
N HIS A 71 10.79 -8.05 -14.47
CA HIS A 71 10.39 -6.67 -14.27
C HIS A 71 8.91 -6.43 -14.57
N GLU A 72 8.34 -7.03 -15.62
CA GLU A 72 6.90 -6.95 -15.92
C GLU A 72 6.08 -7.59 -14.79
N ASN A 73 6.50 -8.75 -14.27
CA ASN A 73 5.85 -9.39 -13.12
C ASN A 73 5.92 -8.51 -11.86
N ASN A 74 7.06 -7.86 -11.62
CA ASN A 74 7.19 -6.90 -10.51
C ASN A 74 6.25 -5.70 -10.72
N LEU A 75 6.14 -5.16 -11.94
CA LEU A 75 5.26 -4.03 -12.24
C LEU A 75 3.77 -4.38 -12.06
N ASP A 76 3.35 -5.58 -12.46
CA ASP A 76 1.98 -6.06 -12.24
C ASP A 76 1.66 -6.20 -10.74
N TYR A 77 2.62 -6.72 -9.98
CA TYR A 77 2.53 -6.79 -8.52
C TYR A 77 2.43 -5.41 -7.88
N ILE A 78 3.29 -4.47 -8.27
CA ILE A 78 3.29 -3.08 -7.79
C ILE A 78 1.95 -2.41 -8.12
N SER A 79 1.48 -2.55 -9.36
CA SER A 79 0.18 -2.00 -9.81
C SER A 79 -0.96 -2.54 -8.95
N THR A 80 -0.98 -3.85 -8.70
CA THR A 80 -1.98 -4.48 -7.83
C THR A 80 -1.94 -3.89 -6.42
N MET A 81 -0.75 -3.74 -5.83
CA MET A 81 -0.62 -3.18 -4.47
C MET A 81 -1.05 -1.71 -4.41
N LEU A 82 -0.61 -0.88 -5.36
CA LEU A 82 -0.96 0.55 -5.40
C LEU A 82 -2.47 0.76 -5.59
N ASN A 83 -3.12 -0.01 -6.46
CA ASN A 83 -4.58 0.03 -6.61
C ASN A 83 -5.31 -0.29 -5.29
N ASN A 84 -4.76 -1.21 -4.48
CA ASN A 84 -5.32 -1.52 -3.17
C ASN A 84 -5.07 -0.42 -2.14
N VAL A 85 -3.90 0.24 -2.18
CA VAL A 85 -3.62 1.43 -1.36
C VAL A 85 -4.61 2.54 -1.70
N ASP A 86 -4.77 2.87 -2.97
CA ASP A 86 -5.69 3.91 -3.44
C ASP A 86 -7.14 3.62 -3.03
N GLN A 87 -7.59 2.38 -3.21
CA GLN A 87 -8.93 1.98 -2.79
C GLN A 87 -9.10 2.09 -1.28
N ALA A 88 -8.12 1.66 -0.49
CA ALA A 88 -8.19 1.77 0.97
C ALA A 88 -8.21 3.25 1.42
N MET A 89 -7.46 4.14 0.76
CA MET A 89 -7.51 5.58 1.03
C MET A 89 -8.87 6.19 0.66
N ALA A 90 -9.47 5.77 -0.45
CA ALA A 90 -10.82 6.19 -0.83
C ALA A 90 -11.88 5.72 0.18
N ASP A 91 -11.77 4.49 0.67
CA ASP A 91 -12.63 3.94 1.72
C ASP A 91 -12.49 4.77 3.02
N VAL A 92 -11.25 5.06 3.45
CA VAL A 92 -10.96 5.90 4.63
C VAL A 92 -11.56 7.29 4.49
N ALA A 93 -11.39 7.94 3.34
CA ALA A 93 -11.94 9.26 3.08
C ALA A 93 -13.47 9.26 3.16
N THR A 94 -14.12 8.24 2.59
CA THR A 94 -15.58 8.10 2.60
C THR A 94 -16.11 7.96 4.02
N VAL A 95 -15.58 7.01 4.79
CA VAL A 95 -16.00 6.78 6.19
C VAL A 95 -15.74 8.00 7.06
N SER A 96 -14.61 8.70 6.86
CA SER A 96 -14.29 9.93 7.60
C SER A 96 -15.26 11.07 7.30
N ILE A 97 -15.65 11.24 6.03
CA ILE A 97 -16.64 12.25 5.63
C ILE A 97 -18.02 11.92 6.20
N GLU A 98 -18.41 10.64 6.17
CA GLU A 98 -19.67 10.17 6.75
C GLU A 98 -19.72 10.40 8.26
N ALA A 99 -18.68 10.00 8.99
CA ALA A 99 -18.56 10.22 10.43
C ALA A 99 -18.63 11.71 10.78
N HIS A 100 -17.94 12.56 10.02
CA HIS A 100 -17.98 14.01 10.21
C HIS A 100 -19.38 14.59 9.93
N SER A 101 -20.03 14.18 8.83
CA SER A 101 -21.39 14.59 8.50
C SER A 101 -22.39 14.17 9.58
N LEU A 102 -22.23 12.94 10.09
CA LEU A 102 -23.05 12.43 11.18
C LEU A 102 -22.86 13.26 12.44
N ALA A 103 -21.61 13.54 12.83
CA ALA A 103 -21.30 14.40 13.96
C ALA A 103 -21.94 15.79 13.80
N LEU A 104 -21.78 16.44 12.64
CA LEU A 104 -22.38 17.75 12.34
C LEU A 104 -23.91 17.73 12.45
N SER A 105 -24.57 16.65 12.01
CA SER A 105 -26.03 16.51 12.08
C SER A 105 -26.55 16.55 13.53
N GLN A 106 -25.70 16.22 14.50
CA GLN A 106 -26.04 16.21 15.92
C GLN A 106 -25.75 17.54 16.64
N ILE A 107 -25.15 18.55 15.97
CA ILE A 107 -24.81 19.87 16.53
C ILE A 107 -26.05 20.81 16.63
N GLY A 108 -27.23 20.24 16.90
CA GLY A 108 -28.51 20.96 16.87
C GLY A 108 -29.35 20.81 18.15
N ILE A 109 -30.29 21.74 18.33
CA ILE A 109 -31.28 21.73 19.43
C ILE A 109 -32.29 20.56 19.24
N THR A 110 -32.38 20.03 18.03
CA THR A 110 -33.28 18.93 17.65
C THR A 110 -32.79 17.56 18.09
N SER A 111 -31.49 17.40 18.36
CA SER A 111 -30.93 16.14 18.85
C SER A 111 -31.02 16.09 20.37
N ASP A 112 -31.72 15.10 20.89
CA ASP A 112 -31.76 14.81 22.31
C ASP A 112 -30.60 13.91 22.76
N GLU A 113 -30.54 13.63 24.06
CA GLU A 113 -29.45 12.85 24.63
C GLU A 113 -29.44 11.39 24.15
N GLY A 114 -30.62 10.77 24.03
CA GLY A 114 -30.72 9.39 23.56
C GLY A 114 -30.29 9.25 22.10
N THR A 115 -30.64 10.22 21.26
CA THR A 115 -30.20 10.28 19.85
C THR A 115 -28.69 10.43 19.77
N ARG A 116 -28.09 11.35 20.53
CA ARG A 116 -26.63 11.52 20.54
C ARG A 116 -25.90 10.25 20.98
N GLN A 117 -26.39 9.57 22.01
CA GLN A 117 -25.78 8.33 22.49
C GLN A 117 -25.87 7.20 21.45
N ALA A 118 -26.99 7.10 20.74
CA ALA A 118 -27.15 6.12 19.66
C ALA A 118 -26.19 6.40 18.51
N GLU A 119 -26.09 7.66 18.07
CA GLU A 119 -25.21 8.05 16.96
C GLU A 119 -23.71 7.98 17.34
N ALA A 120 -23.37 8.21 18.61
CA ALA A 120 -22.00 7.97 19.10
C ALA A 120 -21.57 6.51 18.88
N SER A 121 -22.45 5.54 19.15
CA SER A 121 -22.17 4.14 18.88
C SER A 121 -21.98 3.83 17.38
N VAL A 122 -22.59 4.61 16.49
CA VAL A 122 -22.39 4.48 15.03
C VAL A 122 -21.01 5.02 14.64
N VAL A 123 -20.61 6.16 15.20
CA VAL A 123 -19.26 6.72 15.00
C VAL A 123 -18.19 5.78 15.54
N ASP A 124 -18.41 5.15 16.69
CA ASP A 124 -17.49 4.15 17.24
C ASP A 124 -17.33 2.95 16.27
N ALA A 125 -18.43 2.46 15.70
CA ALA A 125 -18.38 1.40 14.69
C ALA A 125 -17.65 1.84 13.41
N GLN A 126 -17.82 3.10 12.98
CA GLN A 126 -17.06 3.67 11.86
C GLN A 126 -15.56 3.78 12.17
N MET A 127 -15.19 4.14 13.40
CA MET A 127 -13.80 4.17 13.85
C MET A 127 -13.18 2.77 13.83
N SER A 128 -13.91 1.74 14.28
CA SER A 128 -13.45 0.35 14.17
C SER A 128 -13.29 -0.08 12.72
N ALA A 129 -14.23 0.28 11.84
CA ALA A 129 -14.11 0.00 10.41
C ALA A 129 -12.89 0.70 9.77
N LEU A 130 -12.60 1.95 10.17
CA LEU A 130 -11.39 2.65 9.73
C LEU A 130 -10.13 1.90 10.16
N LEU A 131 -10.08 1.42 11.41
CA LEU A 131 -8.96 0.63 11.92
C LEU A 131 -8.74 -0.64 11.10
N ASP A 132 -9.81 -1.32 10.69
CA ASP A 132 -9.74 -2.49 9.81
C ASP A 132 -9.22 -2.13 8.41
N ILE A 133 -9.64 -0.99 7.85
CA ILE A 133 -9.20 -0.54 6.53
C ILE A 133 -7.71 -0.19 6.54
N VAL A 134 -7.23 0.56 7.53
CA VAL A 134 -5.81 0.97 7.62
C VAL A 134 -4.87 -0.19 7.98
N ASN A 135 -5.42 -1.28 8.53
CA ASN A 135 -4.68 -2.53 8.79
C ASN A 135 -4.91 -3.60 7.72
N ARG A 136 -5.59 -3.28 6.62
CA ARG A 136 -5.84 -4.20 5.52
C ARG A 136 -4.53 -4.75 4.95
N LYS A 137 -4.54 -6.06 4.64
CA LYS A 137 -3.41 -6.78 4.05
C LYS A 137 -3.75 -7.30 2.67
N VAL A 138 -2.78 -7.25 1.78
CA VAL A 138 -2.84 -7.83 0.44
C VAL A 138 -1.60 -8.70 0.27
N LEU A 139 -1.81 -9.98 -0.05
CA LEU A 139 -0.71 -10.96 -0.18
C LEU A 139 0.19 -11.01 1.07
N ASP A 140 -0.44 -10.93 2.26
CA ASP A 140 0.20 -10.88 3.59
C ASP A 140 1.04 -9.62 3.87
N ILE A 141 1.01 -8.64 2.95
CA ILE A 141 1.67 -7.34 3.13
C ILE A 141 0.63 -6.30 3.57
N GLY A 142 0.92 -5.61 4.66
CA GLY A 142 0.11 -4.48 5.13
C GLY A 142 0.29 -3.25 4.24
N LEU A 143 -0.83 -2.61 3.87
CA LEU A 143 -0.85 -1.49 2.93
C LEU A 143 -0.21 -0.21 3.51
N PHE A 144 -0.29 -0.02 4.83
CA PHE A 144 0.15 1.19 5.54
C PHE A 144 1.29 0.94 6.57
N ASN A 145 1.90 -0.24 6.54
CA ASN A 145 2.94 -0.66 7.47
C ASN A 145 4.34 -0.09 7.15
N GLY A 146 4.51 0.50 5.96
CA GLY A 146 5.84 0.77 5.42
C GLY A 146 6.64 -0.53 5.26
N ASN A 147 7.96 -0.45 5.50
CA ASN A 147 8.90 -1.56 5.48
C ASN A 147 8.98 -2.30 6.84
N SER A 148 8.06 -2.03 7.78
CA SER A 148 8.00 -2.77 9.05
C SER A 148 7.28 -4.08 8.81
N ASN A 149 8.02 -5.19 8.96
CA ASN A 149 7.56 -6.58 9.03
C ASN A 149 6.19 -6.80 8.34
N SER A 150 6.22 -6.94 7.01
CA SER A 150 5.06 -7.21 6.14
C SER A 150 4.23 -8.36 6.74
N GLY A 151 3.15 -8.03 7.45
CA GLY A 151 2.35 -9.03 8.16
C GLY A 151 1.88 -8.63 9.57
N ASN A 152 2.45 -7.59 10.20
CA ASN A 152 1.94 -7.04 11.46
C ASN A 152 0.87 -5.94 11.21
N GLU A 153 0.12 -5.52 12.23
CA GLU A 153 -0.80 -4.37 12.12
C GLU A 153 -0.02 -3.05 12.15
N ALA A 154 -0.40 -2.08 11.30
CA ALA A 154 0.20 -0.75 11.25
C ALA A 154 -0.30 0.14 12.39
N PHE A 155 -1.58 -0.02 12.76
CA PHE A 155 -2.28 0.77 13.76
C PHE A 155 -2.84 -0.16 14.83
N VAL A 156 -2.50 0.10 16.09
CA VAL A 156 -2.95 -0.72 17.23
C VAL A 156 -3.65 0.14 18.26
N GLU A 157 -4.69 -0.39 18.89
CA GLU A 157 -5.31 0.26 20.04
C GLU A 157 -4.32 0.30 21.22
N PHE A 158 -4.22 1.47 21.85
CA PHE A 158 -3.34 1.69 23.00
C PHE A 158 -3.92 2.78 23.91
N MET A 159 -4.18 2.43 25.17
CA MET A 159 -4.67 3.34 26.21
C MET A 159 -5.92 4.16 25.82
N GLY A 160 -6.86 3.54 25.08
CA GLY A 160 -8.09 4.20 24.63
C GLY A 160 -7.91 5.11 23.39
N GLY A 161 -6.74 5.07 22.75
CA GLY A 161 -6.49 5.70 21.46
C GLY A 161 -5.89 4.72 20.46
N VAL A 162 -5.55 5.22 19.27
CA VAL A 162 -4.86 4.44 18.22
C VAL A 162 -3.40 4.90 18.14
N ARG A 163 -2.47 3.96 18.10
CA ARG A 163 -1.04 4.20 17.94
C ARG A 163 -0.52 3.58 16.65
N TYR A 164 0.23 4.36 15.89
CA TYR A 164 0.99 3.85 14.75
C TYR A 164 2.25 3.11 15.20
N VAL A 165 2.47 1.92 14.66
CA VAL A 165 3.62 1.03 14.97
C VAL A 165 4.33 0.53 13.69
N GLY A 166 4.00 1.09 12.53
CA GLY A 166 4.68 0.80 11.27
C GLY A 166 6.02 1.52 11.11
N ALA A 167 6.69 1.29 9.97
CA ALA A 167 7.98 1.92 9.65
C ALA A 167 7.79 3.28 8.96
N GLU A 168 8.78 4.15 9.09
CA GLU A 168 8.80 5.48 8.45
C GLU A 168 9.14 5.43 6.94
N THR A 169 9.59 4.28 6.45
CA THR A 169 9.99 4.08 5.04
C THR A 169 9.07 3.07 4.37
N ASN A 170 8.83 3.22 3.07
CA ASN A 170 7.99 2.28 2.29
C ASN A 170 8.78 1.06 1.80
N LEU A 171 8.05 0.01 1.42
CA LEU A 171 8.59 -1.10 0.65
C LEU A 171 8.87 -0.63 -0.78
N ILE A 172 10.07 -0.94 -1.26
CA ILE A 172 10.56 -0.59 -2.60
C ILE A 172 10.75 -1.85 -3.42
N ALA A 173 10.49 -1.74 -4.72
CA ALA A 173 10.71 -2.82 -5.68
C ALA A 173 11.57 -2.34 -6.86
N GLU A 174 12.43 -3.26 -7.33
CA GLU A 174 13.25 -3.07 -8.53
C GLU A 174 12.39 -3.28 -9.78
N THR A 175 12.36 -2.27 -10.65
CA THR A 175 11.51 -2.24 -11.85
C THR A 175 12.31 -2.27 -13.15
N GLY A 176 13.65 -2.32 -13.07
CA GLY A 176 14.53 -2.21 -14.23
C GLY A 176 14.57 -0.79 -14.82
N LEU A 177 13.85 0.15 -14.20
CA LEU A 177 13.87 1.58 -14.52
C LEU A 177 14.98 2.27 -13.71
N SER A 178 15.29 3.51 -14.05
CA SER A 178 16.34 4.27 -13.35
C SER A 178 16.02 4.58 -11.88
N ASN A 179 14.77 4.37 -11.44
CA ASN A 179 14.30 4.68 -10.09
C ASN A 179 13.57 3.47 -9.50
N GLU A 180 13.83 3.20 -8.23
CA GLU A 180 13.05 2.27 -7.42
C GLU A 180 11.65 2.85 -7.16
N VAL A 181 10.64 1.99 -7.13
CA VAL A 181 9.23 2.40 -6.93
C VAL A 181 8.72 1.85 -5.61
N ALA A 182 8.14 2.71 -4.78
CA ALA A 182 7.42 2.30 -3.60
C ALA A 182 6.05 1.73 -3.99
N TYR A 183 5.66 0.59 -3.41
CA TYR A 183 4.41 -0.08 -3.74
C TYR A 183 3.46 -0.26 -2.56
N ASN A 184 3.83 0.26 -1.39
CA ASN A 184 2.92 0.54 -0.30
C ASN A 184 3.14 1.96 0.20
N SER A 185 2.29 2.41 1.12
CA SER A 185 2.50 3.64 1.85
C SER A 185 2.80 3.33 3.31
N ASN A 186 3.37 4.28 4.03
CA ASN A 186 3.49 4.20 5.47
C ASN A 186 2.45 5.12 6.11
N GLY A 187 1.99 4.79 7.31
CA GLY A 187 0.98 5.58 8.01
C GLY A 187 1.42 7.02 8.33
N ALA A 188 2.72 7.30 8.39
CA ALA A 188 3.21 8.67 8.57
C ALA A 188 3.00 9.52 7.32
N GLU A 189 3.20 8.98 6.13
CA GLU A 189 2.96 9.63 4.84
C GLU A 189 1.46 9.68 4.49
N ALA A 190 0.75 8.56 4.65
CA ALA A 190 -0.65 8.46 4.29
C ALA A 190 -1.57 9.27 5.21
N PHE A 191 -1.28 9.29 6.52
CA PHE A 191 -2.19 9.82 7.53
C PHE A 191 -1.55 10.82 8.50
N GLY A 192 -0.27 11.16 8.33
CA GLY A 192 0.43 12.03 9.28
C GLY A 192 0.58 11.42 10.67
N ALA A 193 0.60 10.09 10.79
CA ALA A 193 0.42 9.38 12.07
C ALA A 193 1.53 9.60 13.12
N LEU A 194 2.70 10.10 12.71
CA LEU A 194 3.80 10.49 13.61
C LEU A 194 3.82 11.99 13.92
N GLY A 195 2.97 12.76 13.25
CA GLY A 195 2.80 14.19 13.47
C GLY A 195 1.79 14.49 14.56
N TYR A 196 1.83 15.73 15.05
CA TYR A 196 0.75 16.26 15.87
C TYR A 196 -0.39 16.68 14.94
N VAL A 197 -1.58 16.14 15.16
CA VAL A 197 -2.80 16.64 14.51
C VAL A 197 -3.16 17.95 15.21
N PHE A 198 -2.82 19.07 14.60
CA PHE A 198 -3.35 20.37 15.01
C PHE A 198 -4.73 20.51 14.39
N GLY A 199 -5.78 20.35 15.20
CA GLY A 199 -7.10 20.83 14.80
C GLY A 199 -7.04 22.35 14.66
N ASP A 200 -7.47 22.89 13.52
CA ASP A 200 -7.67 24.34 13.35
C ASP A 200 -8.84 24.85 14.23
N VAL A 201 -9.60 23.90 14.80
CA VAL A 201 -10.70 24.09 15.74
C VAL A 201 -10.29 23.54 17.10
N ASP A 202 -10.43 24.37 18.12
CA ASP A 202 -10.29 23.94 19.52
C ASP A 202 -11.40 22.94 19.87
N LEU A 203 -11.02 21.68 20.06
CA LEU A 203 -11.93 20.60 20.48
C LEU A 203 -12.28 20.68 21.96
N ASN A 204 -11.70 21.64 22.72
CA ASN A 204 -12.11 22.01 24.06
C ASN A 204 -12.89 23.33 24.01
N PRO A 205 -14.17 23.32 23.61
CA PRO A 205 -14.93 24.55 23.47
C PRO A 205 -14.97 25.32 24.81
N THR A 206 -14.57 26.59 24.77
CA THR A 206 -14.66 27.47 25.93
C THR A 206 -16.13 27.64 26.32
N ALA A 207 -16.45 27.44 27.60
CA ALA A 207 -17.78 27.66 28.11
C ALA A 207 -18.22 29.11 27.85
N THR A 208 -19.43 29.28 27.32
CA THR A 208 -20.05 30.58 27.09
C THR A 208 -21.19 30.81 28.08
N ASN A 209 -21.71 32.03 28.15
CA ASN A 209 -22.86 32.35 28.99
C ASN A 209 -24.09 31.47 28.70
N SER A 210 -24.25 30.99 27.46
CA SER A 210 -25.35 30.08 27.07
C SER A 210 -25.06 28.59 27.31
N THR A 211 -23.83 28.22 27.68
CA THR A 211 -23.49 26.83 27.99
C THR A 211 -24.29 26.35 29.20
N ARG A 212 -24.94 25.19 29.05
CA ARG A 212 -25.82 24.61 30.07
C ARG A 212 -25.00 23.97 31.18
N LEU A 213 -25.37 24.20 32.43
CA LEU A 213 -24.66 23.66 33.60
C LEU A 213 -24.63 22.14 33.63
N LYS A 214 -25.66 21.48 33.07
CA LYS A 214 -25.75 20.03 32.97
C LYS A 214 -24.82 19.40 31.92
N ASP A 215 -24.28 20.21 31.01
CA ASP A 215 -23.39 19.77 29.94
C ASP A 215 -21.92 20.15 30.29
N VAL A 216 -21.65 20.43 31.58
CA VAL A 216 -20.34 20.86 32.09
C VAL A 216 -19.92 19.89 33.18
N ASP A 217 -19.01 18.98 32.86
CA ASP A 217 -18.50 17.98 33.80
C ASP A 217 -17.36 18.52 34.68
N GLY A 218 -16.81 19.69 34.33
CA GLY A 218 -15.71 20.32 35.05
C GLY A 218 -14.39 19.55 34.91
N ALA A 219 -13.28 20.14 35.38
CA ALA A 219 -11.95 19.54 35.22
C ALA A 219 -11.72 18.26 36.04
N THR A 220 -12.64 17.91 36.94
CA THR A 220 -12.53 16.78 37.86
C THR A 220 -13.71 15.82 37.75
N ASP A 221 -14.43 15.83 36.63
CA ASP A 221 -15.69 15.07 36.42
C ASP A 221 -16.73 15.29 37.53
N ASN A 222 -16.68 16.47 38.14
CA ASN A 222 -17.61 16.93 39.16
C ASN A 222 -18.13 18.28 38.68
N GLY A 223 -19.10 18.22 37.77
CA GLY A 223 -19.73 19.38 37.17
C GLY A 223 -20.35 20.35 38.19
N VAL A 224 -21.10 21.34 37.68
CA VAL A 224 -21.70 22.35 38.57
C VAL A 224 -22.83 21.74 39.41
N ARG A 225 -22.64 21.70 40.73
CA ARG A 225 -23.67 21.23 41.67
C ARG A 225 -24.72 22.32 41.89
N LEU A 226 -25.97 22.01 41.55
CA LEU A 226 -27.11 22.86 41.84
C LEU A 226 -27.41 22.83 43.35
N GLY A 227 -27.65 23.99 43.94
CA GLY A 227 -27.88 24.14 45.38
C GLY A 227 -27.68 25.58 45.85
N SER A 228 -27.68 25.78 47.16
CA SER A 228 -27.33 27.08 47.74
C SER A 228 -25.84 27.13 48.06
N LEU A 229 -25.17 28.18 47.61
CA LEU A 229 -23.77 28.47 47.91
C LEU A 229 -23.73 29.62 48.92
N GLN A 230 -22.90 29.51 49.96
CA GLN A 230 -22.58 30.66 50.80
C GLN A 230 -21.30 31.31 50.31
N LEU A 231 -21.37 32.60 50.04
CA LEU A 231 -20.23 33.45 49.74
C LEU A 231 -19.93 34.31 50.96
N ASP A 232 -18.67 34.36 51.35
CA ASP A 232 -18.18 35.30 52.36
C ASP A 232 -17.25 36.30 51.69
N GLY A 233 -17.62 37.58 51.74
CA GLY A 233 -16.84 38.69 51.23
C GLY A 233 -16.84 39.83 52.25
N ASP A 234 -15.65 40.22 52.71
CA ASP A 234 -15.45 41.25 53.73
C ASP A 234 -16.27 41.05 55.03
N GLY A 235 -16.48 39.79 55.44
CA GLY A 235 -17.17 39.42 56.68
C GLY A 235 -18.69 39.42 56.61
N ASN A 236 -19.27 39.60 55.42
CA ASN A 236 -20.69 39.43 55.17
C ASN A 236 -20.95 38.14 54.41
N THR A 237 -21.76 37.27 55.00
CA THR A 237 -22.19 36.02 54.37
C THR A 237 -23.45 36.25 53.53
N VAL A 238 -23.37 35.97 52.24
CA VAL A 238 -24.48 36.01 51.29
C VAL A 238 -24.77 34.60 50.81
N THR A 239 -26.02 34.16 50.89
CA THR A 239 -26.46 32.88 50.34
C THR A 239 -26.98 33.09 48.92
N VAL A 240 -26.34 32.46 47.94
CA VAL A 240 -26.71 32.45 46.53
C VAL A 240 -27.40 31.13 46.19
N ASP A 241 -28.62 31.19 45.65
CA ASP A 241 -29.39 30.00 45.28
C ASP A 241 -29.28 29.68 43.78
N LEU A 242 -28.59 28.58 43.47
CA LEU A 242 -28.40 28.06 42.11
C LEU A 242 -29.35 26.92 41.75
N THR A 243 -30.29 26.54 42.62
CA THR A 243 -31.17 25.36 42.40
C THR A 243 -31.94 25.38 41.08
N THR A 244 -32.29 26.57 40.59
CA THR A 244 -33.03 26.76 39.32
C THR A 244 -32.16 27.29 38.17
N ALA A 245 -30.84 27.39 38.36
CA ALA A 245 -29.91 27.82 37.32
C ALA A 245 -29.79 26.75 36.22
N ARG A 246 -29.77 27.18 34.95
CA ARG A 246 -29.68 26.27 33.79
C ARG A 246 -28.43 26.50 32.97
N THR A 247 -27.94 27.73 32.93
CA THR A 247 -26.77 28.18 32.15
C THR A 247 -25.76 28.92 33.01
N PHE A 248 -24.54 29.10 32.52
CA PHE A 248 -23.56 29.97 33.19
C PHE A 248 -24.07 31.41 33.37
N ASN A 249 -24.85 31.94 32.42
CA ASN A 249 -25.48 33.26 32.57
C ASN A 249 -26.37 33.34 33.81
N ASP A 250 -27.11 32.27 34.11
CA ASP A 250 -27.97 32.21 35.30
C ASP A 250 -27.15 32.21 36.59
N VAL A 251 -25.96 31.59 36.57
CA VAL A 251 -25.04 31.59 37.71
C VAL A 251 -24.45 32.99 37.90
N VAL A 252 -23.92 33.59 36.83
CA VAL A 252 -23.30 34.93 36.88
C VAL A 252 -24.30 36.01 37.31
N THR A 253 -25.57 35.91 36.91
CA THR A 253 -26.60 36.90 37.30
C THR A 253 -27.02 36.79 38.77
N ARG A 254 -26.74 35.65 39.42
CA ARG A 254 -27.15 35.37 40.81
C ARG A 254 -26.02 35.58 41.83
N LEU A 255 -24.78 35.64 41.37
CA LEU A 255 -23.58 36.00 42.13
C LEU A 255 -23.45 37.52 42.21
#